data_AF-A0A1E3WLG6-F1
#
_entry.id   AF-A0A1E3WLG6-F1
#
_cell.length_a   1.000
_cell.length_b   1.000
_cell.length_c   1.000
_cell.angle_alpha   90.00
_cell.angle_beta   90.00
_cell.angle_gamma   90.00
#
_symmetry.space_group_name_H-M   'P 1'
#
loop_
_entity.id
_entity.type
_entity.pdbx_description
1 polymer ?
#
loop_
_entity_poly.entity_id
_entity_poly.type
_entity_poly.pdbx_seq_one_letter_code
_entity_poly.pdbx_strand_id
1 'polypeptide(L)'
;MSVVLASERKRKIEALELVEQLGSISKAARILGCSRQSLYTYQKIMAEEGPMGLKRINKPLNRSKNRIPEHAEDKIIELTLLNPHATLMQLTQELKQHNITVSIGTIKNIWKEEKLTTRELRIKKSQSLNIDV
;
A
#
# COMPACT_ATOMS: atom_id res chain seq x y z
N MET A 1 5.13 -12.33 3.72
CA MET A 1 5.70 -10.98 3.48
C MET A 1 6.91 -10.64 4.36
N SER A 2 7.23 -11.45 5.38
CA SER A 2 8.25 -11.10 6.39
C SER A 2 9.71 -11.36 5.98
N VAL A 3 9.95 -12.28 5.04
CA VAL A 3 11.32 -12.70 4.65
C VAL A 3 12.02 -11.69 3.73
N VAL A 4 11.26 -11.04 2.83
CA VAL A 4 11.82 -10.09 1.84
C VAL A 4 12.29 -8.78 2.48
N LEU A 5 11.61 -8.30 3.51
CA LEU A 5 11.98 -7.08 4.23
C LEU A 5 13.25 -7.23 5.08
N ALA A 6 13.63 -8.47 5.41
CA ALA A 6 14.86 -8.76 6.13
C ALA A 6 16.09 -8.73 5.20
N SER A 7 15.96 -9.17 3.95
CA SER A 7 17.08 -9.16 2.99
C SER A 7 17.41 -7.75 2.50
N GLU A 8 16.41 -6.91 2.24
CA GLU A 8 16.65 -5.53 1.76
C GLU A 8 17.36 -4.66 2.81
N ARG A 9 16.99 -4.77 4.09
CA ARG A 9 17.63 -4.00 5.15
C ARG A 9 19.10 -4.39 5.34
N LYS A 10 19.38 -5.70 5.30
CA LYS A 10 20.75 -6.23 5.37
C LYS A 10 21.62 -5.69 4.24
N ARG A 11 21.11 -5.71 2.99
CA ARG A 11 21.81 -5.13 1.83
C ARG A 11 22.15 -3.64 2.00
N LYS A 12 21.27 -2.87 2.64
CA LYS A 12 21.52 -1.44 2.90
C LYS A 12 22.56 -1.21 4.00
N ILE A 13 22.60 -2.08 5.00
CA ILE A 13 23.61 -2.05 6.06
C ILE A 13 24.98 -2.44 5.48
N GLU A 14 25.05 -3.54 4.73
CA GLU A 14 26.26 -3.97 4.01
C GLU A 14 26.79 -2.87 3.07
N ALA A 15 25.90 -2.11 2.42
CA ALA A 15 26.29 -0.98 1.60
C ALA A 15 26.95 0.16 2.39
N LEU A 16 26.54 0.38 3.65
CA LEU A 16 27.16 1.38 4.54
C LEU A 16 28.49 0.88 5.10
N GLU A 17 28.58 -0.40 5.45
CA GLU A 17 29.84 -1.04 5.87
C GLU A 17 30.91 -0.95 4.76
N LEU A 18 30.51 -1.15 3.49
CA LEU A 18 31.43 -0.99 2.35
C LEU A 18 31.93 0.46 2.21
N VAL A 19 31.08 1.45 2.52
CA VAL A 19 31.50 2.87 2.52
C VAL A 19 32.57 3.11 3.59
N GLU A 20 32.39 2.53 4.78
CA GLU A 20 33.34 2.65 5.89
C GLU A 20 34.68 2.00 5.55
N GLN A 21 34.67 0.78 4.99
CA GLN A 21 35.87 0.06 4.57
C GLN A 21 36.67 0.83 3.49
N LEU A 22 35.99 1.48 2.56
CA LEU A 22 36.65 2.17 1.45
C LEU A 22 36.99 3.64 1.76
N GLY A 23 36.45 4.20 2.84
CA GLY A 23 36.53 5.62 3.18
C GLY A 23 35.98 6.56 2.09
N SER A 24 35.20 6.04 1.13
CA SER A 24 34.74 6.81 -0.03
C SER A 24 33.39 6.33 -0.58
N ILE A 25 32.40 7.21 -0.47
CA ILE A 25 31.03 6.99 -0.97
C ILE A 25 31.01 6.76 -2.49
N SER A 26 31.82 7.52 -3.23
CA SER A 26 31.88 7.40 -4.70
C SER A 26 32.43 6.06 -5.18
N LYS A 27 33.43 5.50 -4.47
CA LYS A 27 33.99 4.17 -4.77
C LYS A 27 32.99 3.07 -4.44
N ALA A 28 32.37 3.15 -3.26
CA ALA A 28 31.34 2.19 -2.85
C ALA A 28 30.14 2.19 -3.81
N ALA A 29 29.66 3.36 -4.22
CA ALA A 29 28.56 3.48 -5.19
C ALA A 29 28.88 2.82 -6.54
N ARG A 30 30.11 2.97 -7.03
CA ARG A 30 30.58 2.35 -8.27
C ARG A 30 30.65 0.83 -8.17
N ILE A 31 31.10 0.29 -7.03
CA ILE A 31 31.21 -1.16 -6.80
C ILE A 31 29.82 -1.80 -6.64
N LEU A 32 28.92 -1.15 -5.88
CA LEU A 32 27.56 -1.63 -5.62
C LEU A 32 26.60 -1.43 -6.80
N GLY A 33 27.00 -0.67 -7.83
CA GLY A 33 26.12 -0.30 -8.94
C GLY A 33 24.94 0.57 -8.50
N CYS A 34 25.08 1.34 -7.43
CA CYS A 34 24.02 2.20 -6.88
C CYS A 34 24.37 3.69 -7.03
N SER A 35 23.37 4.56 -6.87
CA SER A 35 23.62 6.00 -6.92
C SER A 35 24.30 6.48 -5.64
N ARG A 36 25.21 7.46 -5.76
CA ARG A 36 25.81 8.15 -4.61
C ARG A 36 24.73 8.71 -3.65
N GLN A 37 23.64 9.22 -4.22
CA GLN A 37 22.52 9.77 -3.48
C GLN A 37 21.84 8.73 -2.57
N SER A 38 21.76 7.47 -3.02
CA SER A 38 21.21 6.38 -2.22
C SER A 38 22.02 6.15 -0.95
N LEU A 39 23.36 6.16 -1.05
CA LEU A 39 24.25 5.98 0.10
C LEU A 39 24.15 7.16 1.09
N TYR A 40 24.11 8.40 0.60
CA TYR A 40 23.86 9.57 1.45
C TYR A 40 22.50 9.48 2.18
N THR A 41 21.49 8.97 1.49
CA THR A 41 20.16 8.78 2.08
C THR A 41 20.18 7.72 3.17
N TYR A 42 20.89 6.61 2.95
CA TYR A 42 21.06 5.55 3.96
C TYR A 42 21.84 6.04 5.18
N GLN A 43 22.90 6.82 4.99
CA GLN A 43 23.64 7.43 6.11
C GLN A 43 22.74 8.35 6.95
N LYS A 44 21.96 9.20 6.28
CA LYS A 44 21.03 10.10 6.97
C LYS A 44 19.98 9.33 7.78
N ILE A 45 19.35 8.34 7.17
CA ILE A 45 18.35 7.49 7.84
C ILE A 45 18.98 6.71 9.00
N MET A 46 20.19 6.19 8.83
CA MET A 46 20.92 5.47 9.88
C MET A 46 21.24 6.38 11.07
N ALA A 47 21.55 7.66 10.83
CA ALA A 47 21.81 8.65 11.87
C ALA A 47 20.53 9.12 12.60
N GLU A 48 19.41 9.25 11.89
CA GLU A 48 18.15 9.75 12.45
C GLU A 48 17.32 8.65 13.14
N GLU A 49 17.21 7.47 12.52
CA GLU A 49 16.26 6.42 12.90
C GLU A 49 16.94 5.07 13.25
N GLY A 50 18.27 5.01 13.13
CA GLY A 50 19.04 3.80 13.38
C GLY A 50 18.83 2.69 12.33
N PRO A 51 19.31 1.45 12.60
CA PRO A 51 19.24 0.35 11.65
C PRO A 51 17.81 -0.05 11.28
N MET A 52 16.83 0.25 12.14
CA MET A 52 15.42 -0.06 11.88
C MET A 52 14.76 0.90 10.89
N GLY A 53 15.26 2.13 10.75
CA GLY A 53 14.78 3.13 9.77
C GLY A 53 15.14 2.80 8.33
N LEU A 54 16.20 2.01 8.10
CA LEU A 54 16.61 1.57 6.75
C LEU A 54 15.59 0.64 6.06
N LYS A 55 14.48 0.30 6.72
CA LYS A 55 13.33 -0.35 6.09
C LYS A 55 12.79 0.53 4.96
N ARG A 56 12.13 -0.10 3.98
CA ARG A 56 11.42 0.65 2.94
C ARG A 56 10.27 1.41 3.62
N ILE A 57 10.42 2.72 3.79
CA ILE A 57 9.30 3.59 4.11
C ILE A 57 8.42 3.57 2.86
N ASN A 58 7.38 2.73 2.87
CA ASN A 58 6.28 2.94 1.95
C ASN A 58 5.76 4.32 2.30
N LYS A 59 5.94 5.30 1.40
CA LYS A 59 5.32 6.61 1.57
C LYS A 59 3.85 6.34 1.93
N PRO A 60 3.31 6.97 3.00
CA PRO A 60 1.90 6.78 3.30
C PRO A 60 1.12 7.01 2.01
N LEU A 61 0.19 6.10 1.71
CA LEU A 61 -0.72 6.29 0.58
C LEU A 61 -1.58 7.51 0.92
N ASN A 62 -1.06 8.70 0.63
CA ASN A 62 -1.82 9.93 0.79
C ASN A 62 -3.05 9.80 -0.11
N ARG A 63 -4.24 10.00 0.46
CA ARG A 63 -5.50 10.01 -0.29
C ARG A 63 -5.34 11.01 -1.44
N SER A 64 -5.56 10.55 -2.68
CA SER A 64 -5.52 11.44 -3.83
C SER A 64 -6.56 12.54 -3.67
N LYS A 65 -6.21 13.79 -4.01
CA LYS A 65 -7.15 14.93 -3.99
C LYS A 65 -8.39 14.70 -4.86
N ASN A 66 -8.26 13.83 -5.86
CA ASN A 66 -9.34 13.50 -6.81
C ASN A 66 -10.12 12.23 -6.39
N ARG A 67 -9.89 11.69 -5.18
CA ARG A 67 -10.65 10.55 -4.69
C ARG A 67 -12.04 11.02 -4.28
N ILE A 68 -13.02 10.14 -4.43
CA ILE A 68 -14.39 10.42 -3.96
C ILE A 68 -14.40 10.71 -2.45
N PRO A 69 -15.45 11.35 -1.92
CA PRO A 69 -15.62 11.52 -0.48
C PRO A 69 -15.56 10.18 0.27
N GLU A 70 -15.01 10.20 1.48
CA GLU A 70 -14.83 8.99 2.31
C GLU A 70 -16.16 8.30 2.62
N HIS A 71 -17.19 9.06 3.01
CA HIS A 71 -18.53 8.52 3.25
C HIS A 71 -19.11 7.75 2.05
N ALA A 72 -18.81 8.19 0.82
CA ALA A 72 -19.32 7.56 -0.39
C ALA A 72 -18.61 6.24 -0.66
N GLU A 73 -17.31 6.18 -0.37
CA GLU A 73 -16.50 4.97 -0.45
C GLU A 73 -16.92 3.93 0.60
N ASP A 74 -17.09 4.37 1.85
CA ASP A 74 -17.53 3.51 2.94
C ASP A 74 -18.90 2.91 2.61
N LYS A 75 -19.82 3.72 2.06
CA LYS A 75 -21.13 3.23 1.67
C LYS A 75 -21.06 2.20 0.55
N ILE A 76 -20.16 2.39 -0.43
CA ILE A 76 -19.92 1.40 -1.49
C ILE A 76 -19.44 0.08 -0.88
N ILE A 77 -18.50 0.13 0.06
CA ILE A 77 -17.95 -1.06 0.73
C ILE A 77 -19.04 -1.75 1.57
N GLU A 78 -19.78 -0.99 2.36
CA GLU A 78 -20.88 -1.47 3.21
C GLU A 78 -21.92 -2.24 2.38
N LEU A 79 -22.48 -1.62 1.34
CA LEU A 79 -23.47 -2.24 0.47
C LEU A 79 -22.91 -3.47 -0.27
N THR A 80 -21.64 -3.41 -0.67
CA THR A 80 -20.95 -4.55 -1.29
C THR A 80 -20.83 -5.73 -0.33
N LEU A 81 -20.63 -5.49 0.96
CA LEU A 81 -20.45 -6.53 1.98
C LEU A 81 -21.79 -7.05 2.53
N LEU A 82 -22.81 -6.19 2.58
CA LEU A 82 -24.18 -6.58 2.90
C LEU A 82 -24.73 -7.53 1.84
N ASN A 83 -24.51 -7.22 0.56
CA ASN A 83 -24.97 -8.00 -0.58
C ASN A 83 -23.79 -8.41 -1.50
N PRO A 84 -22.93 -9.37 -1.08
CA PRO A 84 -21.72 -9.74 -1.84
C PRO A 84 -22.02 -10.37 -3.21
N HIS A 85 -23.25 -10.83 -3.42
CA HIS A 85 -23.76 -11.38 -4.67
C HIS A 85 -24.27 -10.32 -5.66
N ALA A 86 -24.42 -9.07 -5.23
CA ALA A 86 -24.96 -8.01 -6.05
C ALA A 86 -24.11 -7.77 -7.31
N THR A 87 -24.81 -7.51 -8.41
CA THR A 87 -24.19 -7.03 -9.64
C THR A 87 -23.84 -5.55 -9.53
N LEU A 88 -22.91 -5.07 -10.35
CA LEU A 88 -22.54 -3.66 -10.41
C LEU A 88 -23.73 -2.74 -10.69
N MET A 89 -24.69 -3.19 -11.50
CA MET A 89 -25.90 -2.41 -11.81
C MET A 89 -26.80 -2.27 -10.58
N GLN A 90 -27.02 -3.36 -9.83
CA GLN A 90 -27.79 -3.33 -8.59
C GLN A 90 -27.15 -2.41 -7.56
N LEU A 91 -25.83 -2.52 -7.35
CA LEU A 91 -25.10 -1.64 -6.43
C LEU A 91 -25.18 -0.17 -6.86
N THR A 92 -25.08 0.12 -8.16
CA THR A 92 -25.21 1.50 -8.66
C THR A 92 -26.61 2.05 -8.43
N GLN A 93 -27.64 1.21 -8.59
CA GLN A 93 -29.02 1.61 -8.34
C GLN A 93 -29.27 1.89 -6.85
N GLU A 94 -28.73 1.06 -5.97
CA GLU A 94 -28.81 1.22 -4.52
C GLU A 94 -28.07 2.50 -4.05
N LEU A 95 -26.88 2.76 -4.59
CA LEU A 95 -26.13 4.00 -4.32
C LEU A 95 -26.91 5.26 -4.72
N LYS A 96 -27.64 5.22 -5.84
CA LYS A 96 -28.51 6.34 -6.25
C LYS A 96 -29.62 6.61 -5.24
N GLN A 97 -30.18 5.58 -4.60
CA GLN A 97 -31.17 5.75 -3.53
C GLN A 97 -30.57 6.45 -2.30
N HIS A 98 -29.25 6.33 -2.10
CA HIS A 98 -28.49 7.04 -1.07
C HIS A 98 -27.92 8.39 -1.53
N ASN A 99 -28.40 8.95 -2.66
CA ASN A 99 -27.89 10.19 -3.27
C ASN A 99 -26.39 10.16 -3.66
N ILE A 100 -25.81 8.97 -3.84
CA ILE A 100 -24.42 8.78 -4.25
C ILE A 100 -24.40 8.41 -5.74
N THR A 101 -23.86 9.28 -6.57
CA THR A 101 -23.67 9.02 -8.00
C THR A 101 -22.19 8.82 -8.29
N VAL A 102 -21.81 7.59 -8.63
CA VAL A 102 -20.43 7.21 -8.95
C VAL A 102 -20.38 6.42 -10.25
N SER A 103 -19.24 6.48 -10.94
CA SER A 103 -19.03 5.68 -12.15
C SER A 103 -18.75 4.21 -11.80
N ILE A 104 -19.10 3.30 -12.71
CA ILE A 104 -18.79 1.87 -12.57
C ILE A 104 -17.26 1.65 -12.44
N GLY A 105 -16.45 2.45 -13.13
CA GLY A 105 -14.99 2.39 -13.04
C GLY A 105 -14.49 2.74 -11.63
N THR A 106 -15.10 3.74 -11.00
CA THR A 106 -14.81 4.14 -9.62
C THR A 106 -15.08 2.99 -8.65
N ILE A 107 -16.25 2.34 -8.75
CA ILE A 107 -16.62 1.18 -7.91
C ILE A 107 -15.60 0.05 -8.09
N LYS A 108 -15.24 -0.28 -9.34
CA LYS A 108 -14.26 -1.34 -9.64
C LYS A 108 -12.88 -1.04 -9.06
N ASN A 109 -12.43 0.22 -9.09
CA ASN A 109 -11.16 0.61 -8.49
C ASN A 109 -11.18 0.45 -6.98
N ILE A 110 -12.26 0.86 -6.31
CA ILE A 110 -12.44 0.65 -4.87
C ILE A 110 -12.41 -0.84 -4.54
N TRP A 111 -13.13 -1.67 -5.31
CA TRP A 111 -13.05 -3.12 -5.14
C TRP A 111 -11.65 -3.67 -5.34
N LYS A 112 -10.84 -3.11 -6.24
CA LYS A 112 -9.45 -3.54 -6.44
C LYS A 112 -8.56 -3.17 -5.25
N GLU A 113 -8.70 -1.95 -4.74
CA GLU A 113 -7.97 -1.47 -3.56
C GLU A 113 -8.34 -2.29 -2.32
N GLU A 114 -9.62 -2.58 -2.12
CA GLU A 114 -10.16 -3.33 -0.98
C GLU A 114 -10.09 -4.86 -1.11
N LYS A 115 -9.51 -5.37 -2.21
CA LYS A 115 -9.42 -6.81 -2.55
C LYS A 115 -10.80 -7.50 -2.61
N LEU A 116 -11.79 -6.84 -3.20
CA LEU A 116 -13.18 -7.25 -3.39
C LEU A 116 -13.57 -7.50 -4.87
N THR A 117 -12.59 -7.72 -5.73
CA THR A 117 -12.78 -7.82 -7.19
C THR A 117 -13.63 -9.01 -7.60
N THR A 118 -13.41 -10.18 -6.99
CA THR A 118 -14.17 -11.40 -7.27
C THR A 118 -15.27 -11.60 -6.24
N ARG A 119 -16.34 -12.28 -6.66
CA ARG A 119 -17.45 -12.65 -5.77
C ARG A 119 -16.97 -13.46 -4.56
N GLU A 120 -16.05 -14.40 -4.77
CA GLU A 120 -15.47 -15.21 -3.69
C GLU A 120 -14.79 -14.35 -2.63
N LEU A 121 -14.01 -13.35 -3.06
CA LEU A 121 -13.36 -12.41 -2.15
C LEU A 121 -14.38 -11.56 -1.37
N ARG A 122 -15.46 -11.13 -2.02
CA ARG A 122 -16.57 -10.42 -1.35
C ARG A 122 -17.25 -11.26 -0.29
N ILE A 123 -17.60 -12.51 -0.63
CA ILE A 123 -18.23 -13.45 0.31
C ILE A 123 -17.30 -13.70 1.49
N LYS A 124 -16.02 -13.99 1.23
CA LYS A 124 -15.04 -14.25 2.27
C LYS A 124 -14.88 -13.05 3.23
N LYS A 125 -14.81 -11.83 2.69
CA LYS A 125 -14.68 -10.60 3.50
C LYS A 125 -15.95 -10.31 4.30
N SER A 126 -17.13 -10.54 3.70
CA SER A 126 -18.42 -10.43 4.39
C SER A 126 -18.53 -11.44 5.55
N GLN A 127 -18.12 -12.70 5.31
CA GLN A 127 -18.13 -13.75 6.33
C GLN A 127 -17.15 -13.48 7.48
N SER A 128 -15.94 -12.99 7.19
CA SER A 128 -14.98 -12.67 8.26
C SER A 128 -15.51 -11.60 9.22
N LEU A 129 -16.27 -10.63 8.71
CA LEU A 129 -16.87 -9.57 9.55
C LEU A 129 -17.97 -10.10 10.48
N ASN A 130 -18.64 -11.19 10.10
CA ASN A 130 -19.68 -11.81 10.92
C ASN A 130 -19.13 -12.75 12.00
N ILE A 131 -17.83 -13.09 11.96
CA ILE A 131 -17.18 -14.00 12.91
C ILE A 131 -16.56 -13.24 14.09
N ASP A 132 -16.32 -11.93 13.94
CA ASP A 132 -15.70 -11.07 14.96
C ASP A 132 -16.73 -10.42 15.92
N VAL A 133 -17.98 -10.91 15.96
CA VAL A 133 -19.06 -10.52 16.90
C VAL A 133 -19.36 -11.66 17.86
#